data_AF-A0A5K1F5K6-F1
#
_entry.id   AF-A0A5K1F5K6-F1
#
_cell.length_a   1.000
_cell.length_b   1.000
_cell.length_c   1.000
_cell.angle_alpha   90.00
_cell.angle_beta   90.00
_cell.angle_gamma   90.00
#
_symmetry.space_group_name_H-M   'P 1'
#
loop_
_entity.id
_entity.type
_entity.pdbx_description
1 polymer ?
#
loop_
_entity_poly.entity_id
_entity_poly.type
_entity_poly.pdbx_seq_one_letter_code
_entity_poly.pdbx_strand_id
1 'polypeptide(L)' 'VDVYSYRRSTKLAEWMGVNALTIYILVACNVVPIVLQGFYWKSPENNI' A
#
# COMPACT_ATOMS: atom_id res chain seq x y z
N VAL A 1 9.16 -29.20 -12.70
CA VAL A 1 10.02 -28.79 -11.57
C VAL A 1 9.68 -27.35 -11.21
N ASP A 2 8.52 -27.11 -10.58
CA ASP A 2 7.95 -25.76 -10.34
C ASP A 2 7.57 -25.53 -8.87
N VAL A 3 8.25 -26.21 -7.96
CA VAL A 3 7.93 -26.15 -6.51
C VAL A 3 8.44 -24.85 -5.87
N TYR A 4 9.42 -24.18 -6.49
CA TYR A 4 10.07 -23.00 -5.89
C TYR A 4 9.31 -21.69 -6.12
N SER A 5 8.65 -21.53 -7.28
CA SER A 5 7.92 -20.30 -7.63
C SER A 5 6.59 -20.17 -6.86
N TYR A 6 5.88 -21.30 -6.68
CA TYR A 6 4.64 -21.33 -5.89
C TYR A 6 4.89 -20.99 -4.42
N ARG A 7 6.03 -21.43 -3.86
CA ARG A 7 6.42 -21.16 -2.47
C ARG A 7 6.66 -19.68 -2.18
N ARG A 8 6.99 -18.89 -3.21
CA ARG A 8 7.09 -17.43 -3.08
C ARG A 8 5.71 -16.77 -3.09
N SER A 9 4.81 -17.29 -3.92
CA SER A 9 3.42 -16.82 -3.99
C SER A 9 2.66 -17.10 -2.69
N THR A 10 2.89 -18.25 -2.05
CA THR A 10 2.28 -18.56 -0.74
C THR A 10 2.80 -17.65 0.37
N LYS A 11 4.09 -17.29 0.37
CA LYS A 11 4.63 -16.29 1.31
C LYS A 11 4.02 -14.90 1.11
N LEU A 12 3.79 -14.50 -0.14
CA LEU A 12 3.10 -13.24 -0.44
C LEU A 12 1.64 -13.28 0.02
N ALA A 13 0.93 -14.39 -0.20
CA ALA A 13 -0.45 -14.55 0.27
C ALA A 13 -0.55 -14.52 1.81
N GLU A 14 0.38 -15.15 2.52
CA GLU A 14 0.45 -15.11 3.99
C GLU A 14 0.74 -13.69 4.50
N TRP A 15 1.66 -12.98 3.85
CA TRP A 15 1.94 -11.57 4.15
C TRP A 15 0.75 -10.65 3.84
N MET A 16 0.03 -10.90 2.74
CA MET A 16 -1.20 -10.18 2.40
C MET A 16 -2.30 -10.44 3.42
N GLY A 17 -2.39 -11.65 4.01
CA GLY A 17 -3.38 -11.95 5.05
C GLY A 17 -3.20 -11.12 6.32
N VAL A 18 -1.96 -10.96 6.79
CA VAL A 18 -1.66 -10.15 8.00
C VAL A 18 -1.85 -8.66 7.75
N ASN A 19 -1.53 -8.19 6.54
CA ASN A 19 -1.65 -6.78 6.18
C ASN A 19 -3.01 -6.41 5.55
N ALA A 20 -3.89 -7.38 5.28
CA ALA A 20 -5.18 -7.16 4.61
C ALA A 20 -6.06 -6.16 5.37
N LEU A 21 -6.14 -6.29 6.70
CA LEU A 21 -6.92 -5.38 7.52
C LEU A 21 -6.37 -3.95 7.47
N THR A 22 -5.04 -3.81 7.55
CA THR A 22 -4.34 -2.53 7.48
C THR A 22 -4.55 -1.87 6.12
N ILE A 23 -4.39 -2.62 5.03
CA ILE A 23 -4.60 -2.14 3.66
C ILE A 23 -6.06 -1.77 3.43
N TYR A 24 -7.01 -2.57 3.93
CA TYR A 24 -8.44 -2.29 3.85
C TYR A 24 -8.79 -0.98 4.54
N ILE A 25 -8.29 -0.76 5.76
CA ILE A 25 -8.52 0.48 6.51
C ILE A 25 -7.88 1.68 5.79
N LEU A 26 -6.67 1.54 5.25
CA LEU A 26 -5.99 2.58 4.46
C LEU A 26 -6.80 2.97 3.21
N VAL A 27 -7.34 1.98 2.50
CA VAL A 27 -8.17 2.21 1.30
C VAL A 27 -9.54 2.78 1.68
N ALA A 28 -10.22 2.21 2.67
CA ALA A 28 -11.55 2.64 3.12
C ALA A 28 -11.53 4.07 3.70
N CYS A 29 -10.45 4.43 4.39
CA CYS A 29 -10.26 5.78 4.93
C CYS A 29 -9.76 6.78 3.87
N ASN A 30 -9.69 6.38 2.58
CA ASN A 30 -9.19 7.22 1.48
C ASN A 30 -7.83 7.85 1.83
N VAL A 31 -7.00 7.12 2.59
CA VAL A 31 -5.70 7.62 3.05
C VAL A 31 -4.76 7.81 1.87
N VAL A 32 -4.95 7.06 0.79
CA VAL A 32 -4.18 7.21 -0.46
C VAL A 32 -4.35 8.62 -1.06
N PRO A 33 -5.55 9.11 -1.41
CA PRO A 33 -5.69 10.48 -1.91
C PRO A 33 -5.38 11.54 -0.84
N ILE A 34 -5.63 11.29 0.45
CA ILE A 34 -5.25 12.21 1.54
C ILE A 34 -3.74 12.36 1.67
N VAL A 35 -2.99 11.26 1.59
CA VAL A 35 -1.52 11.28 1.64
C VAL A 35 -0.97 11.89 0.35
N LEU A 36 -1.53 11.56 -0.82
CA LEU A 36 -1.15 12.22 -2.07
C LEU A 36 -1.40 13.73 -2.02
N GLN A 37 -2.56 14.17 -1.53
CA GLN A 37 -2.88 15.60 -1.35
C GLN A 37 -1.98 16.24 -0.30
N GLY A 38 -1.79 15.61 0.85
CA GLY A 38 -0.91 16.09 1.91
C GLY A 38 0.56 16.14 1.49
N PHE A 39 0.97 15.24 0.59
CA PHE A 39 2.31 15.21 0.00
C PHE A 39 2.48 16.31 -1.05
N TYR A 40 1.49 16.53 -1.92
CA TYR A 40 1.44 17.70 -2.80
C TYR A 40 1.46 19.02 -2.01
N TRP A 41 0.76 19.07 -0.88
CA TRP A 41 0.72 20.24 -0.01
C TRP A 41 2.02 20.44 0.81
N LYS A 42 2.84 19.40 0.98
CA LYS A 42 4.14 19.46 1.67
C LYS A 42 5.24 20.14 0.85
N SER A 43 4.98 20.50 -0.40
CA SER A 43 5.80 21.41 -1.21
C SER A 43 5.11 22.77 -1.37
N PRO A 44 5.12 23.64 -0.35
CA PRO A 44 4.71 25.04 -0.48
C PRO A 44 5.82 25.88 -1.14
N GLU A 45 6.57 25.33 -2.12
CA GLU A 45 7.81 25.95 -2.61
C GLU A 45 7.66 26.72 -3.93
N ASN A 46 6.48 26.76 -4.55
CA ASN A 46 6.34 27.54 -5.78
C ASN A 46 4.91 28.02 -6.08
N ASN A 47 4.31 28.76 -5.15
CA ASN A 47 3.21 29.66 -5.50
C ASN A 47 3.80 31.07 -5.64
N ILE A 48 4.11 31.43 -6.88
CA ILE A 48 4.42 32.80 -7.35
C ILE A 48 3.40 33.84 -6.85
#